data_AF-A0A849QH71-F1
#
_entry.id   AF-A0A849QH71-F1
#
_cell.length_a   1.000
_cell.length_b   1.000
_cell.length_c   1.000
_cell.angle_alpha   90.00
_cell.angle_beta   90.00
_cell.angle_gamma   90.00
#
_symmetry.space_group_name_H-M   'P 1'
#
loop_
_entity.id
_entity.type
_entity.pdbx_description
1 polymer ?
#
loop_
_entity_poly.entity_id
_entity_poly.type
_entity_poly.pdbx_seq_one_letter_code
_entity_poly.pdbx_strand_id
1 'polypeptide(L)'
;MISIFHPSSLFCSSEEWKNPEFQDSYIENLLSHNQQIKDLKIDIAMSDEFFAYFWENNPWNCCDGPTRKWMNIILYKMQERFFMFNSPPDNICQIDPSIKNDLSEEVIRLWLILIHRLLFNKMQTLVVIGHNIESELDSINVFCDCDNGNTFDCYPIIKKNVDWYAKIEYMEKCPEQLDGWEDDFLLVIKMCYEQEFDFREFKRKLETIEFSSDFKKQFLELSNSKRKRIIKSITKLLTLNHIEAANDNGLREEIIKGEFRIRITQGERIHYLERDGRTIFLKYYSSSKHDEYKRKK
;
A
#
# COMPACT_ATOMS: atom_id res chain seq x y z
N MET A 1 4.90 -8.52 -4.51
CA MET A 1 4.77 -8.35 -3.05
C MET A 1 3.52 -9.07 -2.60
N ILE A 2 3.58 -9.78 -1.49
CA ILE A 2 2.46 -10.55 -0.94
C ILE A 2 2.22 -10.10 0.51
N SER A 3 0.99 -10.23 0.96
CA SER A 3 0.62 -10.11 2.37
C SER A 3 0.14 -11.45 2.91
N ILE A 4 0.40 -11.71 4.19
CA ILE A 4 -0.18 -12.84 4.91
C ILE A 4 -0.85 -12.31 6.17
N PHE A 5 -2.07 -12.76 6.42
CA PHE A 5 -2.73 -12.46 7.68
C PHE A 5 -2.21 -13.42 8.74
N HIS A 6 -1.70 -12.87 9.84
CA HIS A 6 -1.48 -13.62 11.05
C HIS A 6 -2.82 -14.18 11.55
N PRO A 7 -2.85 -15.37 12.15
CA PRO A 7 -4.11 -15.97 12.57
C PRO A 7 -4.97 -15.11 13.49
N SER A 8 -4.39 -14.25 14.32
CA SER A 8 -5.16 -13.32 15.15
C SER A 8 -5.99 -12.28 14.38
N SER A 9 -5.67 -12.01 13.11
CA SER A 9 -6.50 -11.16 12.25
C SER A 9 -7.72 -11.89 11.69
N LEU A 10 -7.66 -13.22 11.61
CA LEU A 10 -8.63 -14.05 10.92
C LEU A 10 -9.46 -14.90 11.88
N PHE A 11 -8.92 -15.34 13.00
CA PHE A 11 -9.60 -16.21 13.94
C PHE A 11 -10.02 -15.42 15.18
N CYS A 12 -11.21 -15.75 15.69
CA CYS A 12 -11.70 -15.28 16.97
C CYS A 12 -12.42 -16.41 17.70
N SER A 13 -12.45 -16.33 19.02
CA SER A 13 -13.19 -17.27 19.86
C SER A 13 -14.70 -17.04 19.77
N SER A 14 -15.47 -18.07 20.15
CA SER A 14 -16.93 -17.93 20.27
C SER A 14 -17.36 -16.91 21.35
N GLU A 15 -16.50 -16.64 22.32
CA GLU A 15 -16.76 -15.68 23.40
C GLU A 15 -16.54 -14.24 22.91
N GLU A 16 -15.41 -13.98 22.24
CA GLU A 16 -15.16 -12.70 21.55
C GLU A 16 -16.25 -12.40 20.54
N TRP A 17 -16.64 -13.39 19.73
CA TRP A 17 -17.68 -13.21 18.73
C TRP A 17 -19.06 -12.90 19.34
N LYS A 18 -19.34 -13.25 20.59
CA LYS A 18 -20.60 -12.85 21.24
C LYS A 18 -20.63 -11.38 21.66
N ASN A 19 -19.49 -10.70 21.67
CA ASN A 19 -19.39 -9.28 21.99
C ASN A 19 -19.63 -8.42 20.72
N PRO A 20 -20.71 -7.62 20.64
CA PRO A 20 -20.99 -6.79 19.46
C PRO A 20 -19.89 -5.76 19.15
N GLU A 21 -19.28 -5.14 20.17
CA GLU A 21 -18.21 -4.16 19.97
C GLU A 21 -16.97 -4.81 19.32
N PHE A 22 -16.68 -6.06 19.71
CA PHE A 22 -15.63 -6.84 19.07
C PHE A 22 -15.99 -7.19 17.62
N GLN A 23 -17.22 -7.63 17.35
CA GLN A 23 -17.66 -7.94 15.99
C GLN A 23 -17.47 -6.74 15.05
N ASP A 24 -17.94 -5.56 15.48
CA ASP A 24 -17.84 -4.34 14.69
C ASP A 24 -16.37 -3.98 14.43
N SER A 25 -15.52 -3.98 15.47
CA SER A 25 -14.09 -3.68 15.33
C SER A 25 -13.35 -4.70 14.45
N TYR A 26 -13.66 -5.99 14.59
CA TYR A 26 -13.08 -7.07 13.79
C TYR A 26 -13.44 -6.92 12.31
N ILE A 27 -14.73 -6.67 12.00
CA ILE A 27 -15.22 -6.48 10.63
C ILE A 27 -14.64 -5.21 10.02
N GLU A 28 -14.63 -4.10 10.75
CA GLU A 28 -14.06 -2.83 10.30
C GLU A 28 -12.57 -2.99 9.98
N ASN A 29 -11.82 -3.66 10.84
CA ASN A 29 -10.39 -3.89 10.63
C ASN A 29 -10.12 -4.73 9.36
N LEU A 30 -10.87 -5.83 9.17
CA LEU A 30 -10.75 -6.66 7.98
C LEU A 30 -11.11 -5.89 6.70
N LEU A 31 -12.20 -5.11 6.72
CA LEU A 31 -12.60 -4.27 5.59
C LEU A 31 -11.53 -3.23 5.25
N SER A 32 -10.98 -2.59 6.27
CA SER A 32 -9.95 -1.56 6.15
C SER A 32 -8.67 -2.12 5.51
N HIS A 33 -8.19 -3.27 5.98
CA HIS A 33 -7.05 -3.95 5.39
C HIS A 33 -7.33 -4.47 3.97
N ASN A 34 -8.50 -5.07 3.72
CA ASN A 34 -8.86 -5.55 2.39
C ASN A 34 -8.92 -4.40 1.36
N GLN A 35 -9.44 -3.23 1.76
CA GLN A 35 -9.43 -2.05 0.91
C GLN A 35 -8.00 -1.59 0.59
N GLN A 36 -7.08 -1.58 1.57
CA GLN A 36 -5.68 -1.24 1.30
C GLN A 36 -4.98 -2.24 0.40
N ILE A 37 -5.17 -3.54 0.64
CA ILE A 37 -4.61 -4.61 -0.20
C ILE A 37 -5.08 -4.43 -1.65
N LYS A 38 -6.37 -4.12 -1.84
CA LYS A 38 -6.94 -3.82 -3.16
C LYS A 38 -6.30 -2.58 -3.78
N ASP A 39 -6.26 -1.46 -3.05
CA ASP A 39 -5.75 -0.18 -3.55
C ASP A 39 -4.27 -0.28 -3.92
N LEU A 40 -3.49 -0.98 -3.09
CA LEU A 40 -2.06 -1.19 -3.30
C LEU A 40 -1.77 -2.35 -4.26
N LYS A 41 -2.79 -3.03 -4.79
CA LYS A 41 -2.65 -4.19 -5.69
C LYS A 41 -1.69 -5.25 -5.11
N ILE A 42 -1.93 -5.64 -3.86
CA ILE A 42 -1.17 -6.66 -3.14
C ILE A 42 -1.97 -7.97 -3.18
N ASP A 43 -1.27 -9.09 -3.33
CA ASP A 43 -1.90 -10.40 -3.24
C ASP A 43 -1.86 -10.93 -1.80
N ILE A 44 -2.78 -11.82 -1.46
CA ILE A 44 -2.90 -12.44 -0.14
C ILE A 44 -2.40 -13.88 -0.23
N ALA A 45 -1.34 -14.21 0.48
CA ALA A 45 -0.87 -15.58 0.63
C ALA A 45 -1.95 -16.41 1.32
N MET A 46 -2.27 -17.54 0.72
CA MET A 46 -3.19 -18.50 1.31
C MET A 46 -2.80 -19.92 0.90
N SER A 47 -3.19 -20.90 1.71
CA SER A 47 -3.13 -22.32 1.33
C SER A 47 -4.51 -22.96 1.49
N ASP A 48 -4.75 -24.05 0.77
CA ASP A 48 -6.03 -24.77 0.85
C ASP A 48 -6.30 -25.27 2.27
N GLU A 49 -5.27 -25.77 2.95
CA GLU A 49 -5.38 -26.33 4.29
C GLU A 49 -5.70 -25.24 5.32
N PHE A 50 -5.00 -24.10 5.26
CA PHE A 50 -5.25 -22.97 6.15
C PHE A 50 -6.61 -22.33 5.88
N PHE A 51 -7.00 -22.20 4.61
CA PHE A 51 -8.30 -21.65 4.23
C PHE A 51 -9.48 -22.55 4.61
N ALA A 52 -9.36 -23.86 4.39
CA ALA A 52 -10.36 -24.84 4.82
C ALA A 52 -10.54 -24.80 6.34
N TYR A 53 -9.43 -24.82 7.09
CA TYR A 53 -9.48 -24.74 8.55
C TYR A 53 -10.11 -23.42 9.03
N PHE A 54 -9.74 -22.30 8.41
CA PHE A 54 -10.34 -20.99 8.67
C PHE A 54 -11.85 -21.00 8.46
N TRP A 55 -12.32 -21.60 7.38
CA TRP A 55 -13.74 -21.67 7.06
C TRP A 55 -14.53 -22.52 8.06
N GLU A 56 -13.98 -23.65 8.47
CA GLU A 56 -14.67 -24.60 9.35
C GLU A 56 -14.72 -24.16 10.81
N ASN A 57 -13.69 -23.45 11.29
CA ASN A 57 -13.50 -23.22 12.72
C ASN A 57 -13.87 -21.82 13.21
N ASN A 58 -14.27 -20.91 12.32
CA ASN A 58 -14.67 -19.57 12.72
C ASN A 58 -16.12 -19.51 13.25
N PRO A 59 -16.37 -18.87 14.40
CA PRO A 59 -17.67 -18.89 15.07
C PRO A 59 -18.78 -18.25 14.23
N TRP A 60 -18.44 -17.25 13.41
CA TRP A 60 -19.39 -16.56 12.54
C TRP A 60 -19.96 -17.41 11.42
N ASN A 61 -19.31 -18.54 11.04
CA ASN A 61 -19.82 -19.42 10.00
C ASN A 61 -21.07 -20.21 10.46
N CYS A 62 -21.19 -20.43 11.77
CA CYS A 62 -22.35 -21.10 12.38
C CYS A 62 -23.52 -20.15 12.70
N CYS A 63 -23.34 -18.83 12.52
CA CYS A 63 -24.39 -17.86 12.78
C CYS A 63 -25.35 -17.74 11.59
N ASP A 64 -26.64 -17.83 11.83
CA ASP A 64 -27.64 -17.45 10.83
C ASP A 64 -27.84 -15.94 10.80
N GLY A 65 -27.99 -15.36 9.61
CA GLY A 65 -28.41 -13.96 9.43
C GLY A 65 -27.40 -13.02 8.72
N PRO A 66 -27.58 -11.70 8.89
CA PRO A 66 -26.84 -10.69 8.13
C PRO A 66 -25.33 -10.74 8.29
N THR A 67 -24.82 -10.99 9.51
CA THR A 67 -23.37 -10.95 9.78
C THR A 67 -22.59 -12.02 9.03
N ARG A 68 -23.12 -13.25 8.93
CA ARG A 68 -22.53 -14.30 8.08
C ARG A 68 -22.51 -13.90 6.61
N LYS A 69 -23.60 -13.27 6.12
CA LYS A 69 -23.65 -12.75 4.75
C LYS A 69 -22.58 -11.67 4.51
N TRP A 70 -22.36 -10.77 5.46
CA TRP A 70 -21.30 -9.75 5.38
C TRP A 70 -19.90 -10.38 5.34
N MET A 71 -19.61 -11.32 6.24
CA MET A 71 -18.34 -12.04 6.24
C MET A 71 -18.09 -12.78 4.92
N ASN A 72 -19.12 -13.44 4.37
CA ASN A 72 -19.01 -14.09 3.06
C ASN A 72 -18.67 -13.10 1.94
N ILE A 73 -19.26 -11.89 1.95
CA ILE A 73 -18.95 -10.84 0.97
C ILE A 73 -17.52 -10.35 1.12
N ILE A 74 -17.05 -10.16 2.36
CA ILE A 74 -15.66 -9.74 2.64
C ILE A 74 -14.69 -10.79 2.11
N LEU A 75 -14.92 -12.06 2.44
CA LEU A 75 -14.06 -13.16 2.06
C LEU A 75 -14.07 -13.42 0.56
N TYR A 76 -15.22 -13.32 -0.10
CA TYR A 76 -15.30 -13.42 -1.56
C TYR A 76 -14.43 -12.34 -2.23
N LYS A 77 -14.46 -11.10 -1.73
CA LYS A 77 -13.59 -10.03 -2.25
C LYS A 77 -12.11 -10.28 -1.97
N MET A 78 -11.78 -10.89 -0.83
CA MET A 78 -10.40 -11.27 -0.52
C MET A 78 -9.92 -12.41 -1.43
N GLN A 79 -10.78 -13.38 -1.75
CA GLN A 79 -10.48 -14.53 -2.62
C GLN A 79 -10.03 -14.12 -4.02
N GLU A 80 -10.56 -13.02 -4.57
CA GLU A 80 -10.12 -12.45 -5.86
C GLU A 80 -8.63 -12.07 -5.87
N ARG A 81 -7.99 -11.98 -4.71
CA ARG A 81 -6.57 -11.63 -4.50
C ARG A 81 -5.76 -12.77 -3.89
N PHE A 82 -6.34 -13.95 -3.72
CA PHE A 82 -5.61 -15.06 -3.13
C PHE A 82 -4.53 -15.53 -4.10
N PHE A 83 -3.30 -15.55 -3.60
CA PHE A 83 -2.20 -16.27 -4.20
C PHE A 83 -2.07 -17.62 -3.46
N MET A 84 -2.61 -18.66 -4.09
CA MET A 84 -2.67 -20.01 -3.51
C MET A 84 -1.32 -20.72 -3.68
N PHE A 85 -0.74 -21.17 -2.57
CA PHE A 85 0.45 -22.02 -2.59
C PHE A 85 0.06 -23.49 -2.54
N ASN A 86 0.35 -24.21 -3.62
CA ASN A 86 0.22 -25.66 -3.67
C ASN A 86 1.43 -26.34 -2.98
N SER A 87 1.21 -27.44 -2.24
CA SER A 87 2.25 -28.30 -1.63
C SER A 87 3.35 -28.76 -2.62
N PRO A 88 4.53 -29.22 -2.15
CA PRO A 88 5.25 -28.97 -0.88
C PRO A 88 6.28 -27.81 -1.02
N PRO A 89 6.95 -27.33 0.05
CA PRO A 89 7.28 -28.05 1.30
C PRO A 89 6.26 -27.95 2.45
N ASP A 90 6.20 -29.01 3.26
CA ASP A 90 5.32 -29.17 4.43
C ASP A 90 6.06 -29.03 5.79
N ASN A 91 7.31 -28.55 5.75
CA ASN A 91 8.04 -28.21 6.97
C ASN A 91 7.48 -26.93 7.61
N ILE A 92 7.74 -26.74 8.90
CA ILE A 92 7.35 -25.54 9.65
C ILE A 92 8.55 -24.63 9.88
N CYS A 93 8.34 -23.32 9.74
CA CYS A 93 9.33 -22.33 10.16
C CYS A 93 9.31 -22.09 11.67
N GLN A 94 10.43 -21.59 12.19
CA GLN A 94 10.52 -20.95 13.49
C GLN A 94 10.39 -19.43 13.31
N ILE A 95 9.71 -18.76 14.23
CA ILE A 95 9.50 -17.31 14.19
C ILE A 95 9.93 -16.68 15.51
N ASP A 96 10.69 -15.60 15.43
CA ASP A 96 11.20 -14.84 16.57
C ASP A 96 10.99 -13.32 16.36
N PRO A 97 10.38 -12.60 17.33
CA PRO A 97 9.72 -13.13 18.52
C PRO A 97 8.39 -13.78 18.18
N SER A 98 7.98 -14.72 19.04
CA SER A 98 6.66 -15.32 18.94
C SER A 98 5.59 -14.25 19.16
N ILE A 99 4.63 -14.18 18.24
CA ILE A 99 3.45 -13.34 18.40
C ILE A 99 2.50 -14.06 19.36
N LYS A 100 2.44 -13.60 20.62
CA LYS A 100 1.56 -14.17 21.64
C LYS A 100 0.11 -14.11 21.18
N ASN A 101 -0.57 -15.26 21.18
CA ASN A 101 -1.99 -15.37 20.92
C ASN A 101 -2.53 -16.65 21.58
N ASP A 102 -3.82 -16.67 21.90
CA ASP A 102 -4.49 -17.79 22.56
C ASP A 102 -5.15 -18.75 21.56
N LEU A 103 -4.59 -18.88 20.35
CA LEU A 103 -5.15 -19.72 19.29
C LEU A 103 -4.67 -21.17 19.41
N SER A 104 -5.43 -22.10 18.83
CA SER A 104 -5.07 -23.52 18.82
C SER A 104 -3.74 -23.75 18.09
N GLU A 105 -2.95 -24.71 18.59
CA GLU A 105 -1.66 -25.10 17.99
C GLU A 105 -1.77 -25.44 16.50
N GLU A 106 -2.88 -26.05 16.07
CA GLU A 106 -3.09 -26.43 14.67
C GLU A 106 -3.19 -25.21 13.73
N VAL A 107 -3.88 -24.15 14.15
CA VAL A 107 -3.97 -22.89 13.39
C VAL A 107 -2.58 -22.29 13.19
N ILE A 108 -1.79 -22.26 14.27
CA ILE A 108 -0.42 -21.73 14.22
C ILE A 108 0.45 -22.62 13.33
N ARG A 109 0.34 -23.94 13.45
CA ARG A 109 1.07 -24.89 12.61
C ARG A 109 0.79 -24.67 11.12
N LEU A 110 -0.47 -24.59 10.72
CA LEU A 110 -0.87 -24.34 9.33
C LEU A 110 -0.34 -23.00 8.81
N TRP A 111 -0.39 -21.96 9.65
CA TRP A 111 0.16 -20.66 9.30
C TRP A 111 1.70 -20.68 9.16
N LEU A 112 2.41 -21.41 10.03
CA LEU A 112 3.87 -21.59 9.93
C LEU A 112 4.29 -22.37 8.67
N ILE A 113 3.46 -23.32 8.20
CA ILE A 113 3.68 -23.98 6.89
C ILE A 113 3.54 -22.96 5.75
N LEU A 114 2.52 -22.11 5.79
CA LEU A 114 2.35 -21.06 4.77
C LEU A 114 3.52 -20.06 4.78
N ILE A 115 3.96 -19.64 5.97
CA ILE A 115 5.17 -18.82 6.13
C ILE A 115 6.40 -19.54 5.56
N HIS A 116 6.54 -20.83 5.80
CA HIS A 116 7.64 -21.63 5.24
C HIS A 116 7.62 -21.63 3.71
N ARG A 117 6.45 -21.80 3.09
CA ARG A 117 6.28 -21.70 1.63
C ARG A 117 6.67 -20.31 1.11
N LEU A 118 6.33 -19.23 1.83
CA LEU A 118 6.73 -17.87 1.47
C LEU A 118 8.24 -17.65 1.56
N LEU A 119 8.87 -18.13 2.63
CA LEU A 119 10.32 -18.05 2.85
C LEU A 119 11.09 -18.80 1.77
N PHE A 120 10.67 -20.03 1.48
CA PHE A 120 11.30 -20.87 0.46
C PHE A 120 11.23 -20.23 -0.94
N ASN A 121 10.10 -19.61 -1.29
CA ASN A 121 9.92 -18.90 -2.55
C ASN A 121 10.53 -17.48 -2.56
N LYS A 122 11.17 -17.05 -1.48
CA LYS A 122 11.79 -15.71 -1.32
C LYS A 122 10.81 -14.58 -1.62
N MET A 123 9.58 -14.71 -1.14
CA MET A 123 8.53 -13.74 -1.37
C MET A 123 8.69 -12.55 -0.42
N GLN A 124 8.76 -11.34 -0.97
CA GLN A 124 8.65 -10.11 -0.19
C GLN A 124 7.27 -10.04 0.47
N THR A 125 7.24 -10.23 1.78
CA THR A 125 6.03 -10.51 2.55
C THR A 125 5.79 -9.46 3.63
N LEU A 126 4.53 -9.03 3.75
CA LEU A 126 4.03 -8.22 4.87
C LEU A 126 3.11 -9.08 5.73
N VAL A 127 3.24 -8.99 7.05
CA VAL A 127 2.42 -9.75 8.00
C VAL A 127 1.37 -8.83 8.62
N VAL A 128 0.11 -9.06 8.33
CA VAL A 128 -1.01 -8.30 8.92
C VAL A 128 -1.39 -8.95 10.23
N ILE A 129 -1.39 -8.21 11.35
CA ILE A 129 -1.76 -8.74 12.67
C ILE A 129 -3.13 -8.24 13.14
N GLY A 130 -3.76 -8.98 14.06
CA GLY A 130 -5.05 -8.63 14.62
C GLY A 130 -4.98 -7.37 15.48
N HIS A 131 -6.08 -6.60 15.49
CA HIS A 131 -6.19 -5.37 16.28
C HIS A 131 -6.13 -5.62 17.80
N ASN A 132 -6.38 -6.85 18.23
CA ASN A 132 -6.32 -7.31 19.61
C ASN A 132 -4.89 -7.64 20.08
N ILE A 133 -3.89 -7.59 19.20
CA ILE A 133 -2.50 -7.80 19.56
C ILE A 133 -1.83 -6.45 19.88
N GLU A 134 -1.69 -6.16 21.17
CA GLU A 134 -0.77 -5.13 21.63
C GLU A 134 0.67 -5.64 21.47
N SER A 135 1.34 -5.16 20.43
CA SER A 135 2.72 -5.53 20.13
C SER A 135 3.52 -4.30 19.75
N GLU A 136 4.70 -4.15 20.35
CA GLU A 136 5.70 -3.15 19.96
C GLU A 136 6.52 -3.61 18.74
N LEU A 137 6.27 -4.82 18.23
CA LEU A 137 7.07 -5.41 17.15
C LEU A 137 6.79 -4.75 15.80
N ASP A 138 7.85 -4.34 15.10
CA ASP A 138 7.75 -3.79 13.75
C ASP A 138 7.97 -4.83 12.64
N SER A 139 8.47 -6.00 13.01
CA SER A 139 8.72 -7.13 12.12
C SER A 139 8.81 -8.45 12.91
N ILE A 140 8.76 -9.56 12.17
CA ILE A 140 9.12 -10.89 12.66
C ILE A 140 10.31 -11.43 11.89
N ASN A 141 11.18 -12.17 12.57
CA ASN A 141 12.26 -12.94 11.96
C ASN A 141 11.78 -14.36 11.73
N VAL A 142 11.94 -14.87 10.51
CA VAL A 142 11.49 -16.21 10.12
C VAL A 142 12.70 -17.03 9.71
N PHE A 143 12.86 -18.22 10.31
CA PHE A 143 13.97 -19.13 10.06
C PHE A 143 13.46 -20.53 9.69
N CYS A 144 14.15 -21.20 8.76
CA CYS A 144 13.98 -22.64 8.51
C CYS A 144 15.33 -23.33 8.29
N ASP A 145 15.52 -24.47 8.93
CA ASP A 145 16.67 -25.38 8.82
C ASP A 145 16.34 -26.66 8.03
N CYS A 146 15.18 -26.67 7.38
CA CYS A 146 14.65 -27.77 6.56
C CYS A 146 15.56 -28.19 5.39
N ASP A 147 16.39 -27.29 4.87
CA ASP A 147 17.39 -27.57 3.83
C ASP A 147 18.78 -27.12 4.32
N ASN A 148 19.85 -27.74 3.81
CA ASN A 148 21.26 -27.49 4.19
C ASN A 148 21.72 -26.02 4.10
N GLY A 149 20.93 -25.13 3.49
CA GLY A 149 21.12 -23.69 3.55
C GLY A 149 20.04 -23.09 4.44
N ASN A 150 20.32 -22.96 5.75
CA ASN A 150 19.48 -22.21 6.70
C ASN A 150 18.88 -20.97 6.02
N THR A 151 17.56 -20.99 5.81
CA THR A 151 16.86 -19.88 5.17
C THR A 151 16.36 -18.94 6.24
N PHE A 152 16.51 -17.64 5.98
CA PHE A 152 16.19 -16.58 6.90
C PHE A 152 15.62 -15.38 6.15
N ASP A 153 14.55 -14.78 6.67
CA ASP A 153 14.04 -13.50 6.21
C ASP A 153 13.37 -12.73 7.37
N CYS A 154 13.15 -11.43 7.16
CA CYS A 154 12.51 -10.54 8.11
C CYS A 154 11.26 -9.93 7.46
N TYR A 155 10.09 -10.21 8.03
CA TYR A 155 8.81 -9.75 7.50
C TYR A 155 8.26 -8.59 8.32
N PRO A 156 8.06 -7.40 7.72
CA PRO A 156 7.45 -6.28 8.40
C PRO A 156 6.02 -6.58 8.84
N ILE A 157 5.65 -6.06 10.01
CA ILE A 157 4.29 -6.15 10.55
C ILE A 157 3.46 -4.95 10.13
N ILE A 158 2.20 -5.20 9.78
CA ILE A 158 1.13 -4.23 9.57
C ILE A 158 0.11 -4.38 10.70
N LYS A 159 -0.03 -3.36 11.54
CA LYS A 159 -0.97 -3.37 12.68
C LYS A 159 -2.22 -2.57 12.36
N LYS A 160 -2.02 -1.43 11.70
CA LYS A 160 -3.06 -0.48 11.31
C LYS A 160 -3.05 -0.27 9.80
N ASN A 161 -4.16 0.22 9.28
CA ASN A 161 -4.29 0.59 7.88
C ASN A 161 -3.18 1.57 7.43
N VAL A 162 -2.88 2.59 8.24
CA VAL A 162 -1.85 3.58 7.90
C VAL A 162 -0.44 2.98 7.76
N ASP A 163 -0.16 1.84 8.40
CA ASP A 163 1.16 1.22 8.36
C ASP A 163 1.50 0.69 6.97
N TRP A 164 0.50 0.36 6.14
CA TRP A 164 0.73 -0.09 4.75
C TRP A 164 1.56 0.91 3.95
N TYR A 165 1.26 2.20 4.10
CA TYR A 165 1.99 3.25 3.40
C TYR A 165 3.40 3.43 3.96
N ALA A 166 3.65 3.13 5.24
CA ALA A 166 4.98 3.23 5.82
C ALA A 166 5.90 2.06 5.39
N LYS A 167 5.35 0.88 5.09
CA LYS A 167 6.14 -0.33 4.78
C LYS A 167 6.40 -0.57 3.29
N ILE A 168 5.76 0.19 2.39
CA ILE A 168 5.91 0.05 0.93
C ILE A 168 6.43 1.36 0.37
N GLU A 169 7.59 1.36 -0.31
CA GLU A 169 8.09 2.58 -0.93
C GLU A 169 7.12 3.01 -2.04
N TYR A 170 6.66 4.27 -2.04
CA TYR A 170 5.72 4.75 -3.07
C TYR A 170 6.27 4.60 -4.50
N MET A 171 7.60 4.57 -4.66
CA MET A 171 8.23 4.35 -5.96
C MET A 171 8.02 2.94 -6.52
N GLU A 172 7.74 1.93 -5.68
CA GLU A 172 7.37 0.57 -6.12
C GLU A 172 6.01 0.55 -6.83
N LYS A 173 5.18 1.56 -6.63
CA LYS A 173 3.87 1.73 -7.29
C LYS A 173 3.88 2.80 -8.37
N CYS A 174 5.05 3.37 -8.68
CA CYS A 174 5.20 4.41 -9.69
C CYS A 174 4.80 3.89 -11.08
N PRO A 175 3.98 4.61 -11.86
CA PRO A 175 3.54 4.12 -13.16
C PRO A 175 4.71 3.94 -14.12
N GLU A 176 4.73 2.79 -14.78
CA GLU A 176 5.76 2.42 -15.78
C GLU A 176 5.24 2.46 -17.22
N GLN A 177 3.92 2.53 -17.41
CA GLN A 177 3.24 2.58 -18.69
C GLN A 177 2.02 3.51 -18.65
N LEU A 178 1.42 3.78 -19.82
CA LEU A 178 0.28 4.69 -19.93
C LEU A 178 -1.06 4.07 -19.49
N ASP A 179 -1.18 2.75 -19.59
CA ASP A 179 -2.38 2.03 -19.14
C ASP A 179 -2.45 2.03 -17.60
N GLY A 180 -3.60 2.40 -17.04
CA GLY A 180 -3.77 2.57 -15.59
C GLY A 180 -2.99 3.73 -14.96
N TRP A 181 -2.35 4.59 -15.76
CA TRP A 181 -1.39 5.60 -15.28
C TRP A 181 -1.99 6.57 -14.25
N GLU A 182 -3.23 7.00 -14.44
CA GLU A 182 -3.89 7.99 -13.55
C GLU A 182 -4.07 7.43 -12.14
N ASP A 183 -4.63 6.22 -12.04
CA ASP A 183 -4.85 5.55 -10.76
C ASP A 183 -3.53 5.28 -10.04
N ASP A 184 -2.52 4.79 -10.76
CA ASP A 184 -1.20 4.51 -10.19
C ASP A 184 -0.49 5.78 -9.73
N PHE A 185 -0.55 6.87 -10.52
CA PHE A 185 0.08 8.13 -10.13
C PHE A 185 -0.60 8.76 -8.92
N LEU A 186 -1.93 8.73 -8.84
CA LEU A 186 -2.69 9.23 -7.69
C LEU A 186 -2.41 8.40 -6.43
N LEU A 187 -2.33 7.08 -6.56
CA LEU A 187 -1.90 6.19 -5.47
C LEU A 187 -0.52 6.58 -4.96
N VAL A 188 0.43 6.82 -5.86
CA VAL A 188 1.81 7.20 -5.51
C VAL A 188 1.86 8.57 -4.84
N ILE A 189 1.05 9.54 -5.26
CA ILE A 189 0.90 10.82 -4.56
C ILE A 189 0.41 10.59 -3.13
N LYS A 190 -0.64 9.77 -2.96
CA LYS A 190 -1.21 9.44 -1.65
C LYS A 190 -0.17 8.76 -0.75
N MET A 191 0.54 7.75 -1.25
CA MET A 191 1.60 7.09 -0.48
C MET A 191 2.74 8.05 -0.12
N CYS A 192 3.19 8.88 -1.08
CA CYS A 192 4.22 9.88 -0.81
C CYS A 192 3.77 10.90 0.24
N TYR A 193 2.49 11.29 0.22
CA TYR A 193 1.92 12.19 1.21
C TYR A 193 2.01 11.63 2.62
N GLU A 194 1.53 10.39 2.80
CA GLU A 194 1.51 9.67 4.08
C GLU A 194 2.92 9.41 4.62
N GLN A 195 3.90 9.19 3.74
CA GLN A 195 5.29 8.92 4.13
C GLN A 195 6.12 10.18 4.46
N GLU A 196 5.82 11.34 3.87
CA GLU A 196 6.77 12.47 3.82
C GLU A 196 6.21 13.81 4.33
N PHE A 197 4.91 13.94 4.57
CA PHE A 197 4.26 15.24 4.80
C PHE A 197 3.43 15.35 6.09
N ASP A 198 3.73 14.54 7.11
CA ASP A 198 3.18 14.62 8.48
C ASP A 198 1.67 14.87 8.54
N PHE A 199 0.89 14.26 7.64
CA PHE A 199 -0.56 14.38 7.57
C PHE A 199 -1.11 15.82 7.41
N ARG A 200 -0.39 16.71 6.71
CA ARG A 200 -0.92 18.03 6.32
C ARG A 200 -2.08 17.93 5.34
N GLU A 201 -3.26 18.43 5.70
CA GLU A 201 -4.43 18.39 4.81
C GLU A 201 -4.12 18.84 3.37
N PHE A 202 -4.54 18.03 2.39
CA PHE A 202 -4.51 18.42 1.00
C PHE A 202 -5.36 19.67 0.78
N LYS A 203 -4.73 20.77 0.35
CA LYS A 203 -5.42 22.01 -0.01
C LYS A 203 -6.04 21.93 -1.41
N ARG A 204 -5.60 20.96 -2.22
CA ARG A 204 -6.11 20.64 -3.54
C ARG A 204 -6.55 19.18 -3.57
N LYS A 205 -7.78 18.90 -3.96
CA LYS A 205 -8.37 17.55 -3.92
C LYS A 205 -7.74 16.64 -4.97
N LEU A 206 -7.39 15.42 -4.60
CA LEU A 206 -6.78 14.44 -5.51
C LEU A 206 -7.65 14.13 -6.74
N GLU A 207 -8.97 14.05 -6.57
CA GLU A 207 -9.93 13.85 -7.68
C GLU A 207 -9.97 15.00 -8.72
N THR A 208 -9.36 16.14 -8.42
CA THR A 208 -9.31 17.30 -9.34
C THR A 208 -8.00 17.40 -10.11
N ILE A 209 -7.13 16.40 -9.97
CA ILE A 209 -5.79 16.37 -10.55
C ILE A 209 -5.83 15.63 -11.89
N GLU A 210 -5.36 16.29 -12.94
CA GLU A 210 -5.26 15.71 -14.28
C GLU A 210 -3.85 15.87 -14.84
N PHE A 211 -3.52 15.03 -15.82
CA PHE A 211 -2.21 15.02 -16.45
C PHE A 211 -2.35 14.95 -17.96
N SER A 212 -1.70 15.87 -18.66
CA SER A 212 -1.67 15.86 -20.11
C SER A 212 -0.94 14.62 -20.65
N SER A 213 -1.26 14.22 -21.87
CA SER A 213 -0.54 13.13 -22.55
C SER A 213 0.96 13.41 -22.68
N ASP A 214 1.35 14.66 -22.86
CA ASP A 214 2.75 15.08 -22.97
C ASP A 214 3.50 14.93 -21.65
N PHE A 215 2.85 15.28 -20.54
CA PHE A 215 3.42 15.08 -19.21
C PHE A 215 3.65 13.61 -18.92
N LYS A 216 2.62 12.76 -19.17
CA LYS A 216 2.70 11.31 -18.93
C LYS A 216 3.89 10.69 -19.69
N LYS A 217 4.01 10.97 -21.00
CA LYS A 217 5.12 10.49 -21.83
C LYS A 217 6.48 10.95 -21.30
N GLN A 218 6.61 12.24 -21.02
CA GLN A 218 7.87 12.80 -20.50
C GLN A 218 8.25 12.17 -19.16
N PHE A 219 7.28 11.97 -18.25
CA PHE A 219 7.53 11.35 -16.95
C PHE A 219 8.06 9.93 -17.08
N LEU A 220 7.48 9.14 -18.00
CA LEU A 220 7.92 7.77 -18.28
C LEU A 220 9.33 7.71 -18.91
N GLU A 221 9.81 8.76 -19.55
CA GLU A 221 11.19 8.82 -20.07
C GLU A 221 12.25 9.14 -19.00
N LEU A 222 11.84 9.50 -17.78
CA LEU A 222 12.77 9.92 -16.71
C LEU A 222 13.32 8.76 -15.90
N SER A 223 14.50 8.98 -15.31
CA SER A 223 15.06 8.10 -14.29
C SER A 223 14.20 8.09 -13.01
N ASN A 224 14.23 6.99 -12.25
CA ASN A 224 13.51 6.87 -10.98
C ASN A 224 13.83 8.00 -9.99
N SER A 225 15.10 8.45 -9.94
CA SER A 225 15.50 9.58 -9.09
C SER A 225 14.79 10.89 -9.46
N LYS A 226 14.54 11.14 -10.75
CA LYS A 226 13.80 12.32 -11.21
C LYS A 226 12.30 12.16 -11.01
N ARG A 227 11.75 10.98 -11.31
CA ARG A 227 10.34 10.65 -11.05
C ARG A 227 10.00 10.86 -9.57
N LYS A 228 10.85 10.36 -8.66
CA LYS A 228 10.71 10.54 -7.19
C LYS A 228 10.64 12.02 -6.79
N ARG A 229 11.52 12.86 -7.34
CA ARG A 229 11.48 14.32 -7.09
C ARG A 229 10.22 14.98 -7.61
N ILE A 230 9.78 14.61 -8.81
CA ILE A 230 8.55 15.13 -9.41
C ILE A 230 7.33 14.79 -8.55
N ILE A 231 7.19 13.52 -8.16
CA ILE A 231 6.14 13.05 -7.25
C ILE A 231 6.17 13.87 -5.97
N LYS A 232 7.32 13.95 -5.30
CA LYS A 232 7.45 14.71 -4.04
C LYS A 232 7.10 16.19 -4.19
N SER A 233 7.51 16.83 -5.29
CA SER A 233 7.18 18.23 -5.57
C SER A 233 5.69 18.43 -5.87
N ILE A 234 5.06 17.53 -6.61
CA ILE A 234 3.61 17.56 -6.87
C ILE A 234 2.87 17.35 -5.55
N THR A 235 3.18 16.29 -4.80
CA THR A 235 2.57 16.02 -3.50
C THR A 235 2.68 17.22 -2.57
N LYS A 236 3.88 17.83 -2.46
CA LYS A 236 4.07 19.06 -1.68
C LYS A 236 3.18 20.19 -2.16
N LEU A 237 3.12 20.43 -3.47
CA LEU A 237 2.29 21.49 -4.06
C LEU A 237 0.83 21.32 -3.66
N LEU A 238 0.31 20.09 -3.65
CA LEU A 238 -1.08 19.81 -3.29
C LEU A 238 -1.42 20.11 -1.82
N THR A 239 -0.41 20.18 -0.94
CA THR A 239 -0.57 20.58 0.47
C THR A 239 -0.50 22.10 0.69
N LEU A 240 -0.26 22.88 -0.37
CA LEU A 240 -0.02 24.32 -0.30
C LEU A 240 -1.02 25.11 -1.16
N ASN A 241 -1.42 26.29 -0.68
CA ASN A 241 -2.07 27.28 -1.53
C ASN A 241 -1.01 28.01 -2.39
N HIS A 242 -1.43 28.80 -3.38
CA HIS A 242 -0.49 29.48 -4.27
C HIS A 242 0.50 30.41 -3.57
N ILE A 243 0.05 31.12 -2.52
CA ILE A 243 0.91 32.05 -1.77
C ILE A 243 2.00 31.27 -1.04
N GLU A 244 1.64 30.15 -0.42
CA GLU A 244 2.60 29.28 0.27
C GLU A 244 3.55 28.60 -0.72
N ALA A 245 3.04 28.10 -1.85
CA ALA A 245 3.85 27.45 -2.88
C ALA A 245 4.85 28.43 -3.54
N ALA A 246 4.46 29.71 -3.71
CA ALA A 246 5.35 30.77 -4.21
C ALA A 246 6.48 31.09 -3.23
N ASN A 247 6.18 31.09 -1.94
CA ASN A 247 7.15 31.36 -0.86
C ASN A 247 7.95 30.12 -0.44
N ASP A 248 7.56 28.92 -0.87
CA ASP A 248 8.28 27.69 -0.55
C ASP A 248 9.66 27.67 -1.22
N ASN A 249 10.70 27.47 -0.41
CA ASN A 249 12.09 27.48 -0.89
C ASN A 249 12.39 26.42 -1.95
N GLY A 250 11.64 25.30 -1.92
CA GLY A 250 11.76 24.19 -2.86
C GLY A 250 10.97 24.43 -4.15
N LEU A 251 9.67 24.71 -4.03
CA LEU A 251 8.77 24.83 -5.19
C LEU A 251 8.88 26.17 -5.91
N ARG A 252 8.91 27.31 -5.19
CA ARG A 252 8.94 28.66 -5.75
C ARG A 252 7.99 28.81 -6.94
N GLU A 253 6.71 28.61 -6.68
CA GLU A 253 5.68 28.70 -7.69
C GLU A 253 5.67 30.07 -8.37
N GLU A 254 5.63 30.07 -9.70
CA GLU A 254 5.65 31.25 -10.56
C GLU A 254 4.38 31.26 -11.43
N ILE A 255 3.74 32.41 -11.56
CA ILE A 255 2.60 32.62 -12.47
C ILE A 255 3.09 33.31 -13.74
N ILE A 256 2.81 32.71 -14.91
CA ILE A 256 3.21 33.23 -16.22
C ILE A 256 2.02 33.14 -17.16
N LYS A 257 1.45 34.30 -17.52
CA LYS A 257 0.33 34.41 -18.48
C LYS A 257 -0.90 33.55 -18.09
N GLY A 258 -1.19 33.46 -16.80
CA GLY A 258 -2.32 32.67 -16.28
C GLY A 258 -2.01 31.18 -16.09
N GLU A 259 -0.79 30.74 -16.37
CA GLU A 259 -0.32 29.38 -16.11
C GLU A 259 0.68 29.36 -14.95
N PHE A 260 0.87 28.21 -14.32
CA PHE A 260 1.69 28.06 -13.13
C PHE A 260 2.91 27.16 -13.37
N ARG A 261 4.03 27.49 -12.74
CA ARG A 261 5.26 26.70 -12.82
C ARG A 261 5.84 26.48 -11.45
N ILE A 262 6.17 25.23 -11.15
CA ILE A 262 6.94 24.88 -9.95
C ILE A 262 8.35 24.42 -10.32
N ARG A 263 9.28 24.70 -9.42
CA ARG A 263 10.65 24.20 -9.46
C ARG A 263 10.73 22.76 -8.99
N ILE A 264 11.49 21.95 -9.73
CA ILE A 264 11.94 20.63 -9.28
C ILE A 264 13.43 20.72 -8.91
N THR A 265 14.22 21.35 -9.75
CA THR A 265 15.63 21.73 -9.50
C THR A 265 15.90 23.11 -10.10
N GLN A 266 17.11 23.66 -9.95
CA GLN A 266 17.44 24.98 -10.51
C GLN A 266 17.17 25.09 -12.03
N GLY A 267 17.30 23.98 -12.77
CA GLY A 267 17.05 23.94 -14.21
C GLY A 267 15.75 23.23 -14.63
N GLU A 268 15.07 22.52 -13.73
CA GLU A 268 13.94 21.66 -14.11
C GLU A 268 12.63 22.17 -13.52
N ARG A 269 11.60 22.22 -14.35
CA ARG A 269 10.29 22.79 -14.01
C ARG A 269 9.15 21.86 -14.40
N ILE A 270 8.06 21.95 -13.65
CA ILE A 270 6.76 21.43 -14.05
C ILE A 270 5.85 22.61 -14.37
N HIS A 271 5.13 22.50 -15.48
CA HIS A 271 4.13 23.44 -15.92
C HIS A 271 2.75 22.84 -15.70
N TYR A 272 1.84 23.62 -15.13
CA TYR A 272 0.46 23.22 -14.93
C TYR A 272 -0.47 24.43 -15.06
N LEU A 273 -1.76 24.18 -15.24
CA LEU A 273 -2.78 25.22 -15.24
C LEU A 273 -3.90 24.85 -14.27
N GLU A 274 -4.61 25.86 -13.79
CA GLU A 274 -5.85 25.66 -13.04
C GLU A 274 -7.04 26.13 -13.88
N ARG A 275 -8.02 25.24 -14.07
CA ARG A 275 -9.20 25.53 -14.87
C ARG A 275 -10.38 24.74 -14.32
N ASP A 276 -11.52 25.41 -14.16
CA ASP A 276 -12.78 24.80 -13.72
C ASP A 276 -12.63 23.98 -12.42
N GLY A 277 -11.81 24.48 -11.49
CA GLY A 277 -11.51 23.82 -10.21
C GLY A 277 -10.57 22.61 -10.30
N ARG A 278 -9.94 22.38 -11.45
CA ARG A 278 -8.99 21.28 -11.69
C ARG A 278 -7.56 21.79 -11.82
N THR A 279 -6.60 21.01 -11.33
CA THR A 279 -5.16 21.24 -11.51
C THR A 279 -4.65 20.28 -12.59
N ILE A 280 -4.27 20.83 -13.74
CA ILE A 280 -3.87 20.04 -14.92
C ILE A 280 -2.37 20.17 -15.14
N PHE A 281 -1.61 19.11 -14.88
CA PHE A 281 -0.16 19.04 -15.13
C PHE A 281 0.13 18.84 -16.62
N LEU A 282 0.78 19.82 -17.23
CA LEU A 282 0.92 19.92 -18.68
C LEU A 282 2.26 19.38 -19.19
N LYS A 283 3.36 19.69 -18.51
CA LYS A 283 4.70 19.39 -19.02
C LYS A 283 5.77 19.37 -17.95
N TYR A 284 6.78 18.52 -18.13
CA TYR A 284 8.05 18.58 -17.42
C TYR A 284 9.19 18.95 -18.40
N TYR A 285 10.05 19.90 -18.05
CA TYR A 285 11.17 20.26 -18.92
C TYR A 285 12.40 20.74 -18.15
N SER A 286 13.57 20.50 -18.73
CA SER A 286 14.86 21.05 -18.30
C SER A 286 15.17 22.35 -19.06
N SER A 287 15.88 23.26 -18.42
CA SER A 287 16.30 24.56 -18.94
C SER A 287 17.17 24.46 -20.19
N SER A 288 17.80 23.32 -20.46
CA SER A 288 18.45 23.04 -21.75
C SER A 288 17.50 23.06 -22.95
N LYS A 289 16.18 22.95 -22.75
CA LYS A 289 15.14 23.08 -23.80
C LYS A 289 14.49 24.46 -23.83
N HIS A 290 14.85 25.37 -22.92
CA HIS A 290 14.25 26.71 -22.83
C HIS A 290 14.71 27.64 -23.97
N ASP A 291 15.89 27.38 -24.54
CA ASP A 291 16.47 28.17 -25.62
C ASP A 291 15.91 27.83 -27.02
N GLU A 292 15.32 26.65 -27.20
CA GLU A 292 14.69 26.31 -28.49
C GLU A 292 13.40 27.09 -28.73
N TYR A 293 12.61 27.34 -27.68
CA TYR A 293 11.33 28.05 -27.80
C TYR A 293 11.49 29.56 -27.99
N LYS A 294 12.59 30.16 -27.51
CA LYS A 294 12.90 31.56 -27.79
C LYS A 294 13.44 31.79 -29.20
N ARG A 295 13.86 30.74 -29.90
CA ARG A 295 14.44 30.80 -31.27
C ARG A 295 13.44 30.50 -32.40
N LYS A 296 12.19 30.15 -32.07
CA LYS A 296 11.13 29.85 -33.07
C LYS A 296 10.01 30.90 -33.10
N LYS A 297 10.29 32.14 -32.70
CA LYS A 297 9.42 33.29 -32.95
C LYS A 297 10.13 34.31 -33.82
#